data_AF-A0A177H768-F1
#
_entry.id   AF-A0A177H768-F1
#
_cell.length_a   1.000
_cell.length_b   1.000
_cell.length_c   1.000
_cell.angle_alpha   90.00
_cell.angle_beta   90.00
_cell.angle_gamma   90.00
#
_symmetry.space_group_name_H-M   'P 1'
#
loop_
_entity.id
_entity.type
_entity.pdbx_description
1 polymer ?
#
loop_
_entity_poly.entity_id
_entity_poly.type
_entity_poly.pdbx_seq_one_letter_code
_entity_poly.pdbx_strand_id
1 'polypeptide(L)'
;MQPKTTLTIASVIGLIFSFAMFLAPEFVTREQFPNSEGQGFADLVTLRYAIASIILALVIISYHLRDITGHAFQIHVMRGYTLAFSVVCITNLALQLTGKISALPPILGTGIIAVLSLLTWRRLVSRTKEEA
;
A
#
# COMPACT_ATOMS: atom_id res chain seq x y z
N MET A 1 0.91 10.26 16.02
CA MET A 1 -0.15 10.29 15.00
C MET A 1 -1.26 9.39 15.48
N GLN A 2 -2.50 9.77 15.23
CA GLN A 2 -3.64 8.90 15.52
C GLN A 2 -3.76 7.84 14.41
N PRO A 3 -4.24 6.62 14.71
CA PRO A 3 -4.51 5.58 13.70
C PRO A 3 -5.38 6.08 12.56
N LYS A 4 -6.36 6.94 12.88
CA LYS A 4 -7.22 7.62 11.91
C LYS A 4 -6.44 8.38 10.84
N THR A 5 -5.40 9.13 11.24
CA THR A 5 -4.55 9.89 10.32
C THR A 5 -3.76 8.96 9.41
N THR A 6 -3.13 7.94 9.99
CA THR A 6 -2.31 6.97 9.24
C THR A 6 -3.14 6.20 8.22
N LEU A 7 -4.33 5.73 8.60
CA LEU A 7 -5.26 5.05 7.71
C LEU A 7 -5.78 5.99 6.62
N THR A 8 -6.04 7.25 6.93
CA THR A 8 -6.46 8.23 5.91
C THR A 8 -5.35 8.46 4.89
N ILE A 9 -4.10 8.62 5.33
CA ILE A 9 -2.94 8.78 4.42
C ILE A 9 -2.79 7.51 3.55
N ALA A 10 -2.87 6.33 4.14
CA ALA A 10 -2.78 5.07 3.40
C ALA A 10 -3.90 4.94 2.34
N SER A 11 -5.14 5.32 2.69
CA SER A 11 -6.26 5.36 1.75
C SER A 11 -6.02 6.35 0.61
N VAL A 12 -5.52 7.55 0.88
CA VAL A 12 -5.24 8.55 -0.18
C VAL A 12 -4.15 8.03 -1.13
N ILE A 13 -3.05 7.50 -0.59
CA ILE A 13 -1.97 6.92 -1.40
C ILE A 13 -2.51 5.77 -2.26
N GLY A 14 -3.25 4.84 -1.66
CA GLY A 14 -3.86 3.72 -2.38
C GLY A 14 -4.84 4.18 -3.46
N LEU A 15 -5.63 5.22 -3.20
CA LEU A 15 -6.57 5.79 -4.17
C LEU A 15 -5.83 6.33 -5.41
N ILE A 16 -4.72 7.06 -5.20
CA ILE A 16 -3.87 7.56 -6.28
C ILE A 16 -3.34 6.40 -7.13
N PHE A 17 -2.83 5.33 -6.49
CA PHE A 17 -2.34 4.15 -7.22
C PHE A 17 -3.44 3.45 -8.01
N SER A 18 -4.61 3.24 -7.39
CA SER A 18 -5.76 2.63 -8.06
C SER A 18 -6.18 3.45 -9.28
N PHE A 19 -6.30 4.77 -9.15
CA PHE A 19 -6.68 5.64 -10.26
C PHE A 19 -5.61 5.69 -11.35
N ALA A 20 -4.33 5.77 -11.00
CA ALA A 20 -3.26 5.72 -11.99
C ALA A 20 -3.30 4.41 -12.80
N MET A 21 -3.49 3.28 -12.13
CA MET A 21 -3.62 1.97 -12.79
C MET A 21 -4.91 1.80 -13.58
N PHE A 22 -5.98 2.51 -13.25
CA PHE A 22 -7.26 2.43 -13.97
C PHE A 22 -7.34 3.40 -15.16
N LEU A 23 -6.87 4.63 -14.99
CA LEU A 23 -6.97 5.69 -15.99
C LEU A 23 -5.81 5.69 -16.99
N ALA A 24 -4.61 5.26 -16.57
CA ALA A 24 -3.41 5.25 -17.40
C ALA A 24 -2.62 3.92 -17.28
N PRO A 25 -3.26 2.74 -17.48
CA PRO A 25 -2.62 1.44 -17.28
C PRO A 25 -1.44 1.19 -18.21
N GLU A 26 -1.50 1.69 -19.45
CA GLU A 26 -0.43 1.56 -20.45
C GLU A 26 0.83 2.30 -20.03
N PHE A 27 0.67 3.54 -19.54
CA PHE A 27 1.78 4.34 -19.00
C PHE A 27 2.41 3.65 -17.78
N VAL A 28 1.58 3.23 -16.81
CA VAL A 28 2.08 2.53 -15.61
C VAL A 28 2.78 1.21 -15.98
N THR A 29 2.32 0.53 -17.02
CA THR A 29 2.94 -0.73 -17.49
C THR A 29 4.26 -0.47 -18.20
N ARG A 30 4.35 0.55 -19.07
CA ARG A 30 5.61 0.97 -19.71
C ARG A 30 6.67 1.35 -18.69
N GLU A 31 6.31 2.15 -17.70
CA GLU A 31 7.24 2.59 -16.65
C GLU A 31 7.74 1.42 -15.80
N GLN A 32 6.87 0.47 -15.45
CA GLN A 32 7.25 -0.65 -14.58
C GLN A 32 7.93 -1.80 -15.34
N PHE A 33 7.56 -2.03 -16.60
CA PHE A 33 8.05 -3.12 -17.46
C PHE A 33 8.49 -2.57 -18.83
N PRO A 34 9.60 -1.82 -18.89
CA PRO A 34 10.02 -1.12 -20.11
C PRO A 34 10.37 -2.07 -21.28
N ASN A 35 10.71 -3.33 -20.98
CA ASN A 35 11.10 -4.34 -21.97
C ASN A 35 9.92 -5.22 -22.42
N SER A 36 8.69 -4.95 -21.97
CA SER A 36 7.52 -5.76 -22.34
C SER A 36 6.88 -5.26 -23.63
N GLU A 37 6.63 -6.18 -24.57
CA GLU A 37 6.06 -5.88 -25.88
C GLU A 37 5.05 -6.96 -26.32
N GLY A 38 4.31 -6.67 -27.39
CA GLY A 38 3.35 -7.59 -28.00
C GLY A 38 2.25 -8.03 -27.04
N GLN A 39 1.90 -9.31 -27.07
CA GLN A 39 0.83 -9.86 -26.24
C GLN A 39 1.11 -9.73 -24.74
N GLY A 40 2.36 -9.90 -24.30
CA GLY A 40 2.73 -9.79 -22.89
C GLY A 40 2.48 -8.39 -22.32
N PHE A 41 2.67 -7.34 -23.13
CA PHE A 41 2.32 -5.98 -22.73
C PHE A 41 0.80 -5.79 -22.59
N ALA A 42 0.02 -6.28 -23.55
CA ALA A 42 -1.44 -6.17 -23.53
C ALA A 42 -2.06 -6.92 -22.32
N ASP A 43 -1.51 -8.09 -21.99
CA ASP A 43 -1.94 -8.87 -20.82
C ASP A 43 -1.62 -8.14 -19.51
N LEU A 44 -0.43 -7.52 -19.40
CA LEU A 44 -0.05 -6.71 -18.24
C LEU A 44 -0.95 -5.49 -18.07
N VAL A 45 -1.30 -4.80 -19.17
CA VAL A 45 -2.25 -3.68 -19.16
C VAL A 45 -3.62 -4.14 -18.67
N THR A 46 -4.11 -5.28 -19.16
CA THR A 46 -5.38 -5.86 -18.70
C THR A 46 -5.33 -6.18 -17.20
N LEU A 47 -4.22 -6.75 -16.73
CA LEU A 47 -4.00 -7.06 -15.32
C LEU A 47 -4.02 -5.79 -14.44
N ARG A 48 -3.61 -4.63 -14.96
CA ARG A 48 -3.67 -3.35 -14.21
C ARG A 48 -5.09 -2.98 -13.80
N TYR A 49 -6.08 -3.23 -14.65
CA TYR A 49 -7.47 -2.98 -14.28
C TYR A 49 -7.93 -3.87 -13.12
N ALA A 50 -7.53 -5.15 -13.13
CA ALA A 50 -7.83 -6.09 -12.05
C ALA A 50 -7.11 -5.69 -10.75
N ILE A 51 -5.84 -5.28 -10.83
CA ILE A 51 -5.08 -4.81 -9.66
C ILE A 51 -5.69 -3.50 -9.13
N ALA A 52 -6.10 -2.58 -10.00
CA ALA A 52 -6.72 -1.31 -9.63
C ALA A 52 -8.00 -1.52 -8.81
N SER A 53 -8.84 -2.49 -9.19
CA SER A 53 -10.09 -2.80 -8.47
C SER A 53 -9.81 -3.39 -7.08
N ILE A 54 -8.81 -4.26 -6.95
CA ILE A 54 -8.38 -4.82 -5.66
C ILE A 54 -7.83 -3.71 -4.75
N ILE A 55 -6.98 -2.83 -5.28
CA ILE A 55 -6.46 -1.69 -4.52
C ILE A 55 -7.61 -0.78 -4.06
N LEU A 56 -8.59 -0.51 -4.93
CA LEU A 56 -9.75 0.31 -4.57
C LEU A 56 -10.57 -0.32 -3.45
N ALA A 57 -10.81 -1.63 -3.50
CA ALA A 57 -11.50 -2.35 -2.43
C ALA A 57 -10.75 -2.22 -1.10
N LEU A 58 -9.43 -2.40 -1.12
CA LEU A 58 -8.59 -2.21 0.07
C LEU A 58 -8.66 -0.76 0.58
N VAL A 59 -8.61 0.25 -0.29
CA VAL A 59 -8.72 1.67 0.07
C VAL A 59 -10.05 1.96 0.78
N ILE A 60 -11.16 1.43 0.25
CA ILE A 60 -12.49 1.61 0.84
C ILE A 60 -12.55 0.97 2.22
N ILE A 61 -12.09 -0.27 2.37
CA ILE A 61 -12.04 -0.95 3.67
C ILE A 61 -11.16 -0.15 4.65
N SER A 62 -9.98 0.28 4.21
CA SER A 62 -9.03 1.07 5.00
C SER A 62 -9.64 2.36 5.52
N TYR A 63 -10.42 3.03 4.67
CA TYR A 63 -11.05 4.31 4.98
C TYR A 63 -12.13 4.18 6.05
N HIS A 64 -12.90 3.08 6.02
CA HIS A 64 -13.91 2.77 7.04
C HIS A 64 -13.26 2.31 8.35
N LEU A 65 -12.14 1.60 8.30
CA LEU A 65 -11.39 1.19 9.49
C LEU A 65 -10.83 2.37 10.29
N ARG A 66 -10.83 3.60 9.76
CA ARG A 66 -10.30 4.76 10.49
C ARG A 66 -11.15 5.16 11.70
N ASP A 67 -12.45 4.85 11.68
CA ASP A 67 -13.43 5.31 12.67
C ASP A 67 -13.71 4.24 13.74
N ILE A 68 -12.90 3.18 13.79
CA ILE A 68 -13.03 2.08 14.75
C ILE A 68 -12.70 2.56 16.17
N THR A 69 -13.59 2.25 17.11
CA THR A 69 -13.40 2.49 18.54
C THR A 69 -12.81 1.24 19.21
N GLY A 70 -11.80 1.42 20.06
CA GLY A 70 -11.19 0.34 20.84
C GLY A 70 -9.67 0.27 20.68
N HIS A 71 -8.95 0.54 21.76
CA HIS A 71 -7.49 0.65 21.75
C HIS A 71 -6.79 -0.66 21.30
N ALA A 72 -7.23 -1.80 21.84
CA ALA A 72 -6.68 -3.11 21.50
C ALA A 72 -6.89 -3.47 20.01
N PHE A 73 -8.05 -3.11 19.45
CA PHE A 73 -8.36 -3.34 18.05
C PHE A 73 -7.50 -2.43 17.14
N GLN A 74 -7.35 -1.16 17.48
CA GLN A 74 -6.46 -0.23 16.77
C GLN A 74 -5.01 -0.73 16.73
N ILE A 75 -4.50 -1.30 17.84
CA ILE A 75 -3.16 -1.92 17.88
C ILE A 75 -3.06 -3.07 16.88
N HIS A 76 -4.05 -3.97 16.84
CA HIS A 76 -4.06 -5.11 15.93
C HIS A 76 -4.11 -4.68 14.46
N VAL A 77 -4.98 -3.72 14.12
CA VAL A 77 -5.07 -3.19 12.75
C VAL A 77 -3.75 -2.56 12.33
N MET A 78 -3.13 -1.72 13.17
CA MET A 78 -1.85 -1.07 12.83
C MET A 78 -0.70 -2.06 12.70
N ARG A 79 -0.67 -3.14 13.50
CA ARG A 79 0.29 -4.23 13.32
C ARG A 79 0.07 -4.94 11.99
N GLY A 80 -1.18 -5.24 11.64
CA GLY A 80 -1.55 -5.85 10.36
C GLY A 80 -1.11 -5.02 9.16
N TYR A 81 -1.35 -3.70 9.19
CA TYR A 81 -0.90 -2.78 8.14
C TYR A 81 0.62 -2.76 8.00
N THR A 82 1.33 -2.68 9.13
CA THR A 82 2.79 -2.67 9.13
C THR A 82 3.33 -3.92 8.42
N LEU A 83 2.81 -5.10 8.75
CA LEU A 83 3.24 -6.36 8.14
C LEU A 83 2.87 -6.42 6.65
N ALA A 84 1.61 -6.15 6.31
CA ALA A 84 1.12 -6.24 4.94
C ALA A 84 1.89 -5.32 3.99
N PHE A 85 2.04 -4.05 4.34
CA PHE A 85 2.76 -3.09 3.50
C PHE A 85 4.28 -3.32 3.50
N SER A 86 4.86 -3.86 4.58
CA SER A 86 6.27 -4.25 4.57
C SER A 86 6.54 -5.39 3.60
N VAL A 87 5.67 -6.41 3.55
CA VAL A 87 5.81 -7.52 2.57
C VAL A 87 5.76 -6.97 1.15
N VAL A 88 4.76 -6.14 0.83
CA VAL A 88 4.64 -5.54 -0.51
C VAL A 88 5.87 -4.68 -0.85
N CYS A 89 6.36 -3.88 0.09
CA CYS A 89 7.55 -3.04 -0.10
C CYS A 89 8.80 -3.88 -0.37
N ILE A 90 9.05 -4.92 0.44
CA ILE A 90 10.22 -5.80 0.31
C ILE A 90 10.18 -6.58 -1.01
N THR A 91 9.01 -7.10 -1.40
CA THR A 91 8.85 -7.81 -2.68
C THR A 91 9.16 -6.89 -3.86
N ASN A 92 8.61 -5.67 -3.89
CA ASN A 92 8.90 -4.72 -4.96
C ASN A 92 10.38 -4.29 -4.97
N LEU A 93 10.99 -4.10 -3.79
CA LEU A 93 12.41 -3.80 -3.67
C LEU A 93 13.28 -4.93 -4.23
N ALA A 94 12.99 -6.18 -3.90
CA ALA A 94 13.72 -7.34 -4.43
C ALA A 94 13.58 -7.45 -5.96
N LEU A 95 12.38 -7.22 -6.50
CA LEU A 95 12.14 -7.23 -7.95
C LEU A 95 12.86 -6.08 -8.67
N GLN A 96 12.97 -4.91 -8.03
CA GLN A 96 13.75 -3.79 -8.56
C GLN A 96 15.26 -4.05 -8.52
N LEU A 97 15.78 -4.61 -7.41
CA LEU A 97 17.21 -4.94 -7.26
C LEU A 97 17.65 -6.04 -8.23
N THR A 98 16.76 -6.94 -8.61
CA THR A 98 17.01 -7.96 -9.63
C THR A 98 16.90 -7.43 -11.06
N GLY A 99 16.64 -6.13 -11.24
CA GLY A 99 16.54 -5.48 -12.56
C GLY A 99 15.34 -5.92 -13.40
N LYS A 100 14.38 -6.64 -12.79
CA LYS A 100 13.21 -7.17 -13.50
C LYS A 100 12.15 -6.12 -13.76
N ILE A 101 12.00 -5.16 -12.85
CA ILE A 101 10.98 -4.10 -12.92
C ILE A 101 11.51 -2.77 -12.40
N SER A 102 10.94 -1.67 -12.89
CA SER A 102 11.09 -0.35 -12.29
C SER A 102 9.93 -0.07 -11.34
N ALA A 103 10.10 -0.42 -10.07
CA ALA A 103 9.05 -0.34 -9.04
C ALA A 103 9.23 0.82 -8.05
N LEU A 104 9.89 1.90 -8.46
CA LEU A 104 10.18 3.03 -7.58
C LEU A 104 8.92 3.64 -6.96
N PRO A 105 7.84 3.94 -7.73
CA PRO A 105 6.61 4.49 -7.15
C PRO A 105 5.96 3.58 -6.09
N PRO A 106 5.69 2.29 -6.35
CA PRO A 106 5.07 1.41 -5.35
C PRO A 106 5.97 1.14 -4.14
N ILE A 107 7.31 1.10 -4.29
CA ILE A 107 8.23 0.99 -3.13
C ILE A 107 8.08 2.20 -2.21
N LEU A 108 8.08 3.41 -2.77
CA LEU A 108 7.93 4.63 -1.97
C LEU A 108 6.55 4.68 -1.30
N GLY A 109 5.48 4.40 -2.06
CA GLY A 109 4.12 4.41 -1.52
C GLY A 109 3.92 3.42 -0.38
N THR A 110 4.32 2.16 -0.59
CA THR A 110 4.17 1.10 0.42
C THR A 110 5.13 1.26 1.59
N GLY A 111 6.36 1.74 1.34
CA GLY A 111 7.34 2.03 2.37
C GLY A 111 6.89 3.16 3.32
N ILE A 112 6.33 4.25 2.79
CA ILE A 112 5.77 5.33 3.61
C ILE A 112 4.65 4.80 4.50
N ILE A 113 3.72 4.02 3.94
CA ILE A 113 2.60 3.45 4.72
C ILE A 113 3.12 2.49 5.80
N ALA A 114 4.10 1.64 5.49
CA ALA A 114 4.68 0.70 6.44
C ALA A 114 5.35 1.44 7.62
N VAL A 115 6.14 2.47 7.34
CA VAL A 115 6.82 3.28 8.38
C VAL A 115 5.80 4.02 9.24
N LEU A 116 4.82 4.69 8.63
CA LEU A 116 3.77 5.40 9.38
C LEU A 116 2.96 4.44 10.27
N SER A 117 2.63 3.25 9.76
CA SER A 117 1.92 2.22 10.50
C SER A 117 2.74 1.71 11.68
N LEU A 118 4.05 1.47 11.48
CA LEU A 118 4.96 1.02 12.53
C LEU A 118 5.10 2.07 13.64
N LEU A 119 5.29 3.34 13.27
CA LEU A 119 5.41 4.44 14.23
C LEU A 119 4.11 4.63 15.02
N THR A 120 2.97 4.49 14.36
CA THR A 120 1.65 4.59 15.01
C THR A 120 1.43 3.43 15.98
N TRP A 121 1.74 2.21 15.56
CA TRP A 121 1.66 1.02 16.39
C TRP A 121 2.55 1.12 17.64
N ARG A 122 3.82 1.53 17.48
CA ARG A 122 4.75 1.72 18.61
C ARG A 122 4.23 2.72 19.64
N ARG A 123 3.63 3.82 19.20
CA ARG A 123 3.03 4.83 20.09
C ARG A 123 1.78 4.34 20.81
N LEU A 124 0.96 3.51 20.16
CA LEU A 124 -0.20 2.89 20.83
C LEU A 124 0.27 1.92 21.92
N VAL A 125 1.23 1.04 21.60
CA VAL A 125 1.76 0.06 22.56
C VAL A 125 2.44 0.73 23.75
N SER A 126 3.17 1.83 23.54
CA SER A 126 3.81 2.56 24.65
C SER A 126 2.78 3.16 25.61
N ARG A 127 1.67 3.71 25.10
CA ARG A 127 0.59 4.25 25.95
C ARG A 127 -0.08 3.17 26.81
N THR A 128 -0.30 1.97 26.27
CA THR A 128 -0.83 0.86 27.08
C THR A 128 0.11 0.45 28.21
N LYS A 129 1.44 0.60 28.04
CA LYS A 129 2.40 0.33 29.12
C LYS A 129 2.45 1.42 30.19
N GLU A 130 2.06 2.65 29.87
CA GLU A 130 1.98 3.76 30.83
C GLU A 130 0.68 3.70 31.66
N GLU A 131 -0.36 3.07 31.13
CA GLU A 131 -1.68 2.92 31.78
C GLU A 131 -1.84 1.62 32.58
N ALA A 132 -0.85 0.73 32.58
CA ALA A 132 -0.83 -0.56 33.26
C ALA A 132 0.14 -0.56 34.46
#